data_AF-A0A8S3J379-F1
#
_entry.id   AF-A0A8S3J379-F1
#
_cell.length_a   1.000
_cell.length_b   1.000
_cell.length_c   1.000
_cell.angle_alpha   90.00
_cell.angle_beta   90.00
_cell.angle_gamma   90.00
#
_symmetry.space_group_name_H-M   'P 1'
#
loop_
_entity.id
_entity.type
_entity.pdbx_description
1 polymer ?
#
loop_
_entity_poly.entity_id
_entity_poly.type
_entity_poly.pdbx_seq_one_letter_code
_entity_poly.pdbx_strand_id
1 'polypeptide(L)'
;MFDKITSRISNLSDGLDLDYIDPAAVALQVINFVHPGVTTVELDNLAAQKAASMTVKHPHYGILAGRIAVSNLHKETKALFSEVIADMYSHRNPDLDTHAPIISKDTYEVVMTNADILNAAVKHERDFDFNYFGFK
;
A
#
# COMPACT_ATOMS: atom_id res chain seq x y z
N MET A 1 12.99 -3.52 18.10
CA MET A 1 11.86 -2.85 17.42
C MET A 1 12.36 -2.00 16.28
N PHE A 2 13.31 -1.09 16.54
CA PHE A 2 14.04 -0.32 15.53
C PHE A 2 14.52 -1.17 14.34
N ASP A 3 15.28 -2.23 14.62
CA ASP A 3 15.87 -3.08 13.56
C ASP A 3 14.82 -3.71 12.64
N LYS A 4 13.61 -3.99 13.14
CA LYS A 4 12.51 -4.52 12.33
C LYS A 4 11.93 -3.45 11.40
N ILE A 5 11.77 -2.22 11.89
CA ILE A 5 11.30 -1.07 11.08
C ILE A 5 12.34 -0.76 10.01
N THR A 6 13.61 -0.64 10.40
CA THR A 6 14.73 -0.37 9.49
C THR A 6 14.89 -1.45 8.43
N SER A 7 14.86 -2.74 8.82
CA SER A 7 14.95 -3.85 7.87
C SER A 7 13.82 -3.81 6.84
N ARG A 8 12.59 -3.52 7.28
CA ARG A 8 11.46 -3.42 6.36
C ARG A 8 11.60 -2.26 5.37
N ILE A 9 11.98 -1.07 5.83
CA ILE A 9 12.17 0.08 4.95
C ILE A 9 13.32 -0.19 3.97
N SER A 10 14.37 -0.86 4.43
CA SER A 10 15.52 -1.23 3.60
C SER A 10 15.14 -2.23 2.50
N ASN A 11 14.26 -3.19 2.80
CA ASN A 11 13.74 -4.11 1.77
C ASN A 11 12.94 -3.40 0.68
N LEU A 12 12.35 -2.23 0.97
CA LEU A 12 11.60 -1.42 0.01
C LEU A 12 12.48 -0.43 -0.76
N SER A 13 13.75 -0.27 -0.38
CA SER A 13 14.71 0.60 -1.07
C SER A 13 15.49 -0.09 -2.19
N ASP A 14 15.15 -1.32 -2.54
CA ASP A 14 15.86 -2.05 -3.60
C ASP A 14 15.79 -1.34 -4.96
N GLY A 15 16.92 -1.26 -5.67
CA GLY A 15 17.05 -0.51 -6.92
C GLY A 15 16.94 1.01 -6.80
N LEU A 16 16.91 1.57 -5.58
CA LEU A 16 17.02 3.01 -5.37
C LEU A 16 18.48 3.41 -5.10
N ASP A 17 18.78 4.68 -5.35
CA ASP A 17 20.10 5.27 -5.13
C ASP A 17 20.43 5.44 -3.63
N LEU A 18 21.09 4.41 -3.07
CA LEU A 18 21.52 4.32 -1.66
C LEU A 18 22.66 5.28 -1.29
N ASP A 19 23.31 5.94 -2.27
CA ASP A 19 24.30 6.98 -1.97
C ASP A 19 23.62 8.26 -1.46
N TYR A 20 22.36 8.49 -1.85
CA TYR A 20 21.57 9.67 -1.47
C TYR A 20 20.41 9.37 -0.54
N ILE A 21 19.94 8.12 -0.48
CA ILE A 21 18.88 7.72 0.44
C ILE A 21 19.43 6.85 1.58
N ASP A 22 19.01 7.21 2.78
CA ASP A 22 19.24 6.44 4.00
C ASP A 22 17.89 5.94 4.56
N PRO A 23 17.57 4.65 4.39
CA PRO A 23 16.42 4.00 5.03
C PRO A 23 16.42 4.09 6.57
N ALA A 24 17.60 4.05 7.20
CA ALA A 24 17.73 4.13 8.65
C ALA A 24 17.39 5.53 9.17
N ALA A 25 17.69 6.58 8.40
CA ALA A 25 17.26 7.94 8.71
C ALA A 25 15.73 8.07 8.77
N VAL A 26 15.00 7.38 7.89
CA VAL A 26 13.52 7.33 7.94
C VAL A 26 13.07 6.59 9.19
N ALA A 27 13.63 5.41 9.48
CA ALA A 27 13.28 4.62 10.66
C ALA A 27 13.52 5.40 11.97
N LEU A 28 14.59 6.20 12.04
CA LEU A 28 14.91 7.03 13.19
C LEU A 28 13.90 8.16 13.40
N GLN A 29 13.30 8.69 12.34
CA GLN A 29 12.22 9.67 12.48
C GLN A 29 10.91 9.04 12.96
N VAL A 30 10.70 7.73 12.73
CA VAL A 30 9.49 7.00 13.11
C VAL A 30 9.59 6.47 14.55
N ILE A 31 10.77 6.06 15.02
CA ILE A 31 10.91 5.41 16.34
C ILE A 31 10.47 6.29 17.51
N ASN A 32 10.62 7.61 17.39
CA ASN A 32 10.20 8.56 18.42
C ASN A 32 8.66 8.59 18.62
N PHE A 33 7.91 8.04 17.69
CA PHE A 33 6.44 7.98 17.73
C PHE A 33 5.93 6.61 18.17
N VAL A 34 6.82 5.69 18.54
CA VAL A 34 6.44 4.36 19.03
C VAL A 34 5.99 4.48 20.49
N HIS A 35 4.70 4.22 20.73
CA HIS A 35 4.11 4.17 22.06
C HIS A 35 3.30 2.87 22.26
N PRO A 36 2.99 2.48 23.51
CA PRO A 36 2.08 1.36 23.75
C PRO A 36 0.75 1.57 23.03
N GLY A 37 0.30 0.56 22.28
CA GLY A 37 -0.96 0.60 21.52
C GLY A 37 -0.85 1.11 20.08
N VAL A 38 0.34 1.56 19.62
CA VAL A 38 0.52 1.96 18.21
C VAL A 38 0.34 0.76 17.27
N THR A 39 -0.45 0.95 16.22
CA THR A 39 -0.69 -0.09 15.20
C THR A 39 0.41 -0.08 14.13
N THR A 40 0.60 -1.21 13.45
CA THR A 40 1.54 -1.29 12.31
C THR A 40 1.14 -0.37 11.16
N VAL A 41 -0.16 -0.20 10.95
CA VAL A 41 -0.73 0.67 9.91
C VAL A 41 -0.38 2.14 10.18
N GLU A 42 -0.49 2.59 11.44
CA GLU A 42 -0.10 3.93 11.85
C GLU A 42 1.40 4.17 11.66
N LEU A 43 2.24 3.21 12.04
CA LEU A 43 3.70 3.30 11.87
C LEU A 43 4.10 3.39 10.39
N ASP A 44 3.45 2.63 9.52
CA ASP A 44 3.72 2.64 8.08
C ASP A 44 3.28 3.93 7.42
N ASN A 45 2.09 4.42 7.78
CA ASN A 45 1.60 5.71 7.30
C ASN A 45 2.54 6.85 7.72
N LEU A 46 3.04 6.82 8.96
CA LEU A 46 4.02 7.78 9.44
C LEU A 46 5.36 7.64 8.69
N ALA A 47 5.86 6.41 8.49
CA ALA A 47 7.09 6.16 7.74
C ALA A 47 7.01 6.69 6.30
N ALA A 48 5.88 6.45 5.62
CA ALA A 48 5.65 6.97 4.28
C ALA A 48 5.62 8.51 4.26
N GLN A 49 4.95 9.15 5.22
CA GLN A 49 4.94 10.62 5.33
C GLN A 49 6.33 11.21 5.61
N LYS A 50 7.12 10.59 6.50
CA LYS A 50 8.49 11.04 6.79
C LYS A 50 9.41 10.84 5.58
N ALA A 51 9.31 9.72 4.88
CA ALA A 51 10.03 9.53 3.62
C ALA A 51 9.60 10.57 2.57
N ALA A 52 8.29 10.85 2.43
CA ALA A 52 7.80 11.81 1.46
C ALA A 52 8.33 13.24 1.71
N SER A 53 8.43 13.67 2.98
CA SER A 53 9.01 14.98 3.31
C SER A 53 10.50 15.08 2.98
N MET A 54 11.21 13.94 2.93
CA MET A 54 12.61 13.86 2.54
C MET A 54 12.83 13.90 1.02
N THR A 55 11.76 13.94 0.21
CA THR A 55 11.84 14.15 -1.25
C THR A 55 12.58 15.44 -1.60
N VAL A 56 12.54 16.45 -0.73
CA VAL A 56 13.32 17.71 -0.89
C VAL A 56 14.83 17.47 -0.91
N LYS A 57 15.32 16.36 -0.35
CA LYS A 57 16.73 15.97 -0.37
C LYS A 57 17.07 15.19 -1.64
N HIS A 58 16.25 14.20 -1.98
CA HIS A 58 16.44 13.37 -3.17
C HIS A 58 15.10 12.79 -3.65
N PRO A 59 14.79 12.78 -4.96
CA PRO A 59 13.51 12.30 -5.48
C PRO A 59 13.20 10.83 -5.15
N HIS A 60 14.22 9.98 -4.98
CA HIS A 60 14.01 8.57 -4.61
C HIS A 60 13.38 8.38 -3.23
N TYR A 61 13.45 9.37 -2.33
CA TYR A 61 12.67 9.35 -1.09
C TYR A 61 11.16 9.37 -1.35
N GLY A 62 10.72 10.05 -2.41
CA GLY A 62 9.33 10.04 -2.85
C GLY A 62 8.88 8.68 -3.41
N ILE A 63 9.80 7.95 -4.07
CA ILE A 63 9.57 6.58 -4.53
C ILE A 63 9.50 5.63 -3.32
N LEU A 64 10.48 5.70 -2.41
CA LEU A 64 10.48 4.90 -1.18
C LEU A 64 9.20 5.12 -0.35
N ALA A 65 8.76 6.38 -0.23
CA ALA A 65 7.51 6.72 0.42
C ALA A 65 6.29 6.07 -0.25
N GLY A 66 6.22 6.10 -1.59
CA GLY A 66 5.19 5.41 -2.36
C GLY A 66 5.19 3.90 -2.10
N ARG A 67 6.37 3.28 -2.13
CA ARG A 67 6.54 1.85 -1.84
C ARG A 67 6.12 1.45 -0.43
N ILE A 68 6.41 2.27 0.58
CA ILE A 68 5.93 2.04 1.96
C ILE A 68 4.40 2.09 2.00
N ALA A 69 3.78 3.07 1.34
CA ALA A 69 2.34 3.23 1.32
C ALA A 69 1.62 2.07 0.59
N VAL A 70 2.16 1.63 -0.55
CA VAL A 70 1.68 0.46 -1.30
C VAL A 70 1.84 -0.82 -0.49
N SER A 71 3.00 -1.03 0.13
CA SER A 71 3.24 -2.20 1.00
C SER A 71 2.24 -2.25 2.17
N ASN A 72 1.82 -1.10 2.69
CA ASN A 72 0.76 -1.04 3.70
C ASN A 72 -0.60 -1.39 3.09
N LEU A 73 -0.95 -0.84 1.93
CA LEU A 73 -2.20 -1.13 1.22
C LEU A 73 -2.37 -2.62 0.92
N HIS A 74 -1.33 -3.29 0.43
CA HIS A 74 -1.36 -4.72 0.13
C HIS A 74 -1.63 -5.60 1.36
N LYS A 75 -1.33 -5.14 2.58
CA LYS A 75 -1.66 -5.87 3.82
C LYS A 75 -3.12 -5.74 4.21
N GLU A 76 -3.74 -4.63 3.82
CA GLU A 76 -5.14 -4.31 4.16
C GLU A 76 -6.11 -4.67 3.01
N THR A 77 -5.61 -5.24 1.91
CA THR A 77 -6.40 -5.54 0.70
C THR A 77 -6.27 -7.01 0.32
N LYS A 78 -7.36 -7.59 -0.22
CA LYS A 78 -7.34 -8.96 -0.77
C LYS A 78 -6.47 -9.02 -2.02
N ALA A 79 -5.71 -10.10 -2.17
CA ALA A 79 -4.76 -10.25 -3.27
C ALA A 79 -5.41 -10.60 -4.62
N LEU A 80 -6.57 -11.26 -4.61
CA LEU A 80 -7.26 -11.68 -5.82
C LEU A 80 -8.23 -10.61 -6.31
N PHE A 81 -8.08 -10.20 -7.57
CA PHE A 81 -8.94 -9.22 -8.21
C PHE A 81 -10.41 -9.64 -8.17
N SER A 82 -10.71 -10.91 -8.47
CA SER A 82 -12.08 -11.42 -8.46
C SER A 82 -12.72 -11.35 -7.06
N GLU A 83 -11.96 -11.56 -5.99
CA GLU A 83 -12.49 -11.47 -4.61
C GLU A 83 -12.90 -10.04 -4.26
N VAL A 84 -12.08 -9.06 -4.63
CA VAL A 84 -12.41 -7.64 -4.43
C VAL A 84 -13.66 -7.26 -5.24
N ILE A 85 -13.76 -7.73 -6.49
CA ILE A 85 -14.95 -7.57 -7.32
C ILE A 85 -16.19 -8.21 -6.68
N ALA A 86 -16.04 -9.36 -6.01
CA ALA A 86 -17.12 -9.98 -5.25
C ALA A 86 -17.59 -9.12 -4.09
N ASP A 87 -16.65 -8.59 -3.30
CA ASP A 87 -16.96 -7.70 -2.18
C ASP A 87 -17.69 -6.44 -2.66
N MET A 88 -17.19 -5.83 -3.73
CA MET A 88 -17.79 -4.63 -4.33
C MET A 88 -19.21 -4.88 -4.86
N TYR A 89 -19.47 -6.05 -5.44
CA TYR A 89 -20.82 -6.42 -5.88
C TYR A 89 -21.72 -6.73 -4.68
N SER A 90 -21.23 -7.50 -3.71
CA SER A 90 -22.00 -7.88 -2.52
C SER A 90 -22.23 -6.71 -1.54
N HIS A 91 -21.65 -5.54 -1.80
CA HIS A 91 -21.76 -4.36 -0.95
C HIS A 91 -23.22 -4.06 -0.57
N ARG A 92 -23.41 -3.74 0.70
CA ARG A 92 -24.69 -3.33 1.26
C ARG A 92 -24.50 -1.99 1.94
N ASN A 93 -25.50 -1.12 1.80
CA ASN A 93 -25.53 0.15 2.49
C ASN A 93 -25.56 -0.13 4.02
N PRO A 94 -24.59 0.37 4.80
CA PRO A 94 -24.49 0.05 6.23
C PRO A 94 -25.65 0.62 7.06
N ASP A 95 -26.28 1.72 6.63
CA ASP A 95 -27.36 2.37 7.36
C ASP A 95 -28.72 1.72 7.09
N LEU A 96 -28.91 1.24 5.86
CA LEU A 96 -30.21 0.74 5.37
C LEU A 96 -30.24 -0.78 5.21
N ASP A 97 -29.10 -1.45 5.35
CA ASP A 97 -28.90 -2.87 5.08
C ASP A 97 -29.53 -3.31 3.74
N THR A 98 -29.39 -2.46 2.72
CA THR A 98 -29.90 -2.70 1.37
C THR A 98 -28.75 -3.04 0.44
N HIS A 99 -28.99 -3.97 -0.48
CA HIS A 99 -27.99 -4.32 -1.49
C HIS A 99 -27.74 -3.11 -2.40
N ALA A 100 -26.50 -2.62 -2.37
CA ALA A 100 -26.08 -1.41 -3.04
C ALA A 100 -24.73 -1.69 -3.72
N PRO A 101 -24.70 -2.49 -4.80
CA PRO A 101 -23.46 -2.89 -5.44
C PRO A 101 -22.69 -1.67 -5.97
N ILE A 102 -21.37 -1.64 -5.75
CA ILE A 102 -20.47 -0.58 -6.22
C ILE A 102 -20.16 -0.76 -7.72
N ILE A 103 -20.29 -1.99 -8.22
CA ILE A 103 -20.05 -2.36 -9.61
C ILE A 103 -21.33 -2.92 -10.25
N SER A 104 -21.41 -2.84 -11.58
CA SER A 104 -22.56 -3.41 -12.29
C SER A 104 -22.56 -4.94 -12.23
N LYS A 105 -23.77 -5.53 -12.29
CA LYS A 105 -23.95 -6.99 -12.37
C LYS A 105 -23.24 -7.58 -13.59
N ASP A 106 -23.34 -6.93 -14.74
CA ASP A 106 -22.70 -7.38 -15.98
C ASP A 106 -21.17 -7.45 -15.83
N THR A 107 -20.56 -6.43 -15.20
CA THR A 107 -19.13 -6.43 -14.89
C THR A 107 -18.77 -7.59 -13.96
N TYR A 108 -19.55 -7.79 -12.88
CA TYR A 108 -19.34 -8.88 -11.93
C TYR A 108 -19.38 -10.24 -12.62
N GLU A 109 -20.40 -10.53 -13.44
CA GLU A 109 -20.56 -11.82 -14.12
C GLU A 109 -19.44 -12.09 -15.11
N VAL A 110 -19.01 -11.09 -15.88
CA VAL A 110 -17.88 -11.20 -16.81
C VAL A 110 -16.58 -11.51 -16.05
N VAL A 111 -16.32 -10.81 -14.95
CA VAL A 111 -15.11 -11.05 -14.15
C VAL A 111 -15.15 -12.44 -13.53
N MET A 112 -16.28 -12.85 -12.93
CA MET A 112 -16.40 -14.16 -12.28
C MET A 112 -16.27 -15.32 -13.27
N THR A 113 -16.83 -15.18 -14.47
CA THR A 113 -16.70 -16.19 -15.53
C THR A 113 -15.26 -16.37 -16.00
N ASN A 114 -14.43 -15.31 -15.90
CA ASN A 114 -13.04 -15.29 -16.37
C ASN A 114 -12.03 -15.11 -15.24
N ALA A 115 -12.40 -15.48 -14.00
CA ALA A 115 -11.67 -15.12 -12.79
C ALA A 115 -10.19 -15.58 -12.83
N ASP A 116 -9.93 -16.82 -13.23
CA ASP A 116 -8.57 -17.38 -13.27
C ASP A 116 -7.65 -16.59 -14.22
N ILE A 117 -8.16 -16.25 -15.41
CA ILE A 117 -7.40 -15.51 -16.44
C ILE A 117 -7.13 -14.08 -15.95
N LEU A 118 -8.15 -13.42 -15.39
CA LEU A 118 -8.03 -12.04 -14.94
C LEU A 118 -7.16 -11.91 -13.71
N ASN A 119 -7.29 -12.82 -12.74
CA ASN A 119 -6.43 -12.87 -11.55
C ASN A 119 -4.96 -13.09 -11.95
N ALA A 120 -4.69 -14.00 -12.88
CA ALA A 120 -3.32 -14.26 -13.36
C ALA A 120 -2.73 -13.12 -14.20
N ALA A 121 -3.57 -12.27 -14.80
CA ALA A 121 -3.12 -11.13 -15.60
C ALA A 121 -2.66 -9.93 -14.75
N VAL A 122 -3.12 -9.81 -13.50
CA VAL A 122 -2.77 -8.72 -12.60
C VAL A 122 -1.33 -8.89 -12.08
N LYS A 123 -0.54 -7.82 -12.15
CA LYS A 123 0.85 -7.77 -11.70
C LYS A 123 0.99 -6.73 -10.58
N HIS A 124 0.90 -7.19 -9.34
CA HIS A 124 0.94 -6.34 -8.13
C HIS A 124 2.27 -5.62 -7.95
N GLU A 125 3.34 -6.08 -8.61
CA GLU A 125 4.66 -5.44 -8.57
C GLU A 125 4.62 -4.03 -9.19
N ARG A 126 3.68 -3.78 -10.12
CA ARG A 126 3.52 -2.47 -10.77
C ARG A 126 3.01 -1.39 -9.84
N ASP A 127 2.38 -1.75 -8.72
CA ASP A 127 1.94 -0.76 -7.74
C ASP A 127 3.13 -0.01 -7.11
N PHE A 128 4.31 -0.63 -7.08
CA PHE A 128 5.53 0.00 -6.55
C PHE A 128 6.17 1.03 -7.50
N ASP A 129 5.62 1.22 -8.71
CA ASP A 129 6.08 2.22 -9.68
C ASP A 129 5.52 3.63 -9.38
N PHE A 130 4.50 3.73 -8.53
CA PHE A 130 3.94 5.02 -8.11
C PHE A 130 4.82 5.70 -7.05
N ASN A 131 5.03 7.00 -7.21
CA ASN A 131 5.56 7.83 -6.13
C ASN A 131 4.47 8.13 -5.09
N TYR A 132 4.87 8.60 -3.91
CA TYR A 132 3.95 8.86 -2.80
C TYR A 132 2.79 9.80 -3.15
N PHE A 133 3.04 10.84 -3.95
CA PHE A 133 2.03 11.84 -4.30
C PHE A 133 1.06 11.37 -5.38
N GLY A 134 1.49 10.46 -6.26
CA GLY A 134 0.61 9.81 -7.23
C GLY A 134 -0.23 8.69 -6.62
N PHE A 135 0.24 8.11 -5.50
CA PHE A 135 -0.47 7.08 -4.76
C PHE A 135 -1.53 7.63 -3.78
N LYS A 136 -1.28 8.79 -3.18
CA LYS A 136 -2.19 9.42 -2.21
C LYS A 136 -3.30 10.22 -2.88
#